data_AF-A0A3C0B8G5-F1
#
_entry.id   AF-A0A3C0B8G5-F1
#
_cell.length_a   1.000
_cell.length_b   1.000
_cell.length_c   1.000
_cell.angle_alpha   90.00
_cell.angle_beta   90.00
_cell.angle_gamma   90.00
#
_symmetry.space_group_name_H-M   'P 1'
#
loop_
_entity.id
_entity.type
_entity.pdbx_description
1 polymer ?
#
loop_
_entity_poly.entity_id
_entity_poly.type
_entity_poly.pdbx_seq_one_letter_code
_entity_poly.pdbx_strand_id
1 'polypeptide(L)'
;DQIIAPVGGGGLLSGTALSARYFSPHTRVIAAEPQGADDAYRSFSSQQFVPSENPQTIADGLRTSLGSLTFPVIMNFVDEIVTVSEDSIVEAMRLIWERMK
;
A
#
# COMPACT_ATOMS: atom_id res chain seq x y z
N ASP A 1 7.39 7.35 -14.86
CA ASP A 1 6.09 6.68 -14.60
C ASP A 1 6.01 6.15 -13.19
N GLN A 2 4.81 5.80 -12.75
CA GLN A 2 4.54 5.28 -11.40
C GLN A 2 3.54 4.13 -11.47
N ILE A 3 3.72 3.14 -10.60
CA ILE A 3 2.74 2.09 -10.33
C ILE A 3 2.29 2.28 -8.88
N ILE A 4 0.98 2.39 -8.68
CA ILE A 4 0.38 2.50 -7.35
C ILE A 4 -0.27 1.16 -7.02
N ALA A 5 0.07 0.59 -5.86
CA ALA A 5 -0.52 -0.66 -5.38
C ALA A 5 -0.99 -0.53 -3.93
N PRO A 6 -2.13 -1.14 -3.56
CA PRO A 6 -2.59 -1.10 -2.18
C PRO A 6 -1.70 -1.96 -1.28
N VAL A 7 -1.62 -1.61 0.00
CA VAL A 7 -0.88 -2.38 1.01
C VAL A 7 -1.75 -2.72 2.22
N GLY A 8 -1.82 -4.02 2.49
CA GLY A 8 -2.28 -4.61 3.75
C GLY A 8 -1.17 -5.52 4.24
N GLY A 9 -1.30 -6.84 4.09
CA GLY A 9 -0.21 -7.80 4.40
C GLY A 9 1.04 -7.68 3.52
N GLY A 10 1.00 -6.85 2.47
CA GLY A 10 2.16 -6.51 1.63
C GLY A 10 2.48 -7.48 0.49
N GLY A 11 1.74 -8.58 0.31
CA GLY A 11 2.04 -9.58 -0.72
C GLY A 11 1.93 -9.04 -2.14
N LEU A 12 0.82 -8.36 -2.47
CA LEU A 12 0.61 -7.74 -3.77
C LEU A 12 1.66 -6.66 -4.05
N LEU A 13 1.85 -5.74 -3.11
CA LEU A 13 2.86 -4.67 -3.22
C LEU A 13 4.26 -5.23 -3.42
N SER A 14 4.65 -6.27 -2.68
CA SER A 14 5.97 -6.90 -2.80
C SER A 14 6.18 -7.49 -4.20
N GLY A 15 5.18 -8.21 -4.72
CA GLY A 15 5.22 -8.75 -6.08
C GLY A 15 5.31 -7.66 -7.15
N THR A 16 4.55 -6.58 -6.98
CA THR A 16 4.60 -5.40 -7.86
C THR A 16 5.97 -4.74 -7.83
N ALA A 17 6.54 -4.50 -6.65
CA ALA A 17 7.85 -3.87 -6.48
C ALA A 17 8.98 -4.68 -7.12
N LEU A 18 9.00 -5.99 -6.89
CA LEU A 18 9.99 -6.89 -7.51
C LEU A 18 9.84 -6.94 -9.03
N SER A 19 8.61 -7.03 -9.53
CA SER A 19 8.34 -7.07 -10.98
C SER A 19 8.74 -5.76 -11.65
N ALA A 20 8.34 -4.62 -11.07
CA ALA A 20 8.71 -3.31 -11.57
C ALA A 20 10.23 -3.13 -11.58
N ARG A 21 10.93 -3.51 -10.50
CA ARG A 21 12.39 -3.43 -10.43
C ARG A 21 13.07 -4.25 -11.53
N TYR A 22 12.54 -5.43 -11.87
CA TYR A 22 13.10 -6.30 -12.89
C TYR A 22 12.80 -5.82 -14.32
N PHE A 23 11.54 -5.50 -14.62
CA PHE A 23 11.11 -5.17 -15.98
C PHE A 23 11.25 -3.68 -16.34
N SER A 24 11.19 -2.78 -15.36
CA SER A 24 11.22 -1.33 -15.58
C SER A 24 11.87 -0.60 -14.38
N PRO A 25 13.21 -0.66 -14.25
CA PRO A 25 13.93 -0.27 -13.03
C PRO A 25 13.83 1.22 -12.66
N HIS A 26 13.33 2.07 -13.56
CA HIS A 26 13.11 3.49 -13.34
C HIS A 26 11.65 3.85 -12.99
N THR A 27 10.73 2.88 -13.06
CA THR A 27 9.33 3.10 -12.65
C THR A 27 9.27 3.10 -11.13
N ARG A 28 8.68 4.15 -10.56
CA ARG A 28 8.48 4.23 -9.11
C ARG A 28 7.30 3.36 -8.69
N VAL A 29 7.44 2.63 -7.60
CA VAL A 29 6.35 1.88 -6.96
C VAL A 29 5.95 2.60 -5.69
N ILE A 30 4.69 3.04 -5.66
CA ILE A 30 4.09 3.77 -4.54
C ILE A 30 3.04 2.87 -3.91
N ALA A 31 3.13 2.67 -2.60
CA ALA A 31 2.10 2.00 -1.84
C ALA A 31 1.02 2.99 -1.40
N ALA A 32 -0.23 2.55 -1.38
CA ALA A 32 -1.34 3.30 -0.82
C ALA A 32 -2.06 2.48 0.25
N GLU A 33 -2.33 3.08 1.40
CA GLU A 33 -3.15 2.47 2.46
C GLU A 33 -4.09 3.50 3.11
N PRO A 34 -5.15 3.06 3.79
CA PRO A 34 -6.04 3.96 4.50
C PRO A 34 -5.36 4.60 5.71
N GLN A 35 -5.70 5.85 6.01
CA GLN A 35 -5.22 6.52 7.24
C GLN A 35 -5.59 5.76 8.53
N GLY A 36 -6.74 5.07 8.54
CA GLY A 36 -7.16 4.26 9.68
C GLY A 36 -6.50 2.89 9.78
N ALA A 37 -5.59 2.55 8.86
CA ALA A 37 -4.83 1.30 8.81
C ALA A 37 -3.39 1.57 8.31
N ASP A 38 -2.74 2.58 8.88
CA ASP A 38 -1.48 3.16 8.39
C ASP A 38 -0.20 2.42 8.87
N ASP A 39 -0.30 1.13 9.16
CA ASP A 39 0.82 0.39 9.75
C ASP A 39 2.02 0.24 8.81
N ALA A 40 1.81 0.14 7.48
CA ALA A 40 2.94 0.09 6.55
C ALA A 40 3.67 1.44 6.47
N TYR A 41 2.94 2.55 6.48
CA TYR A 41 3.46 3.91 6.45
C TYR A 41 4.28 4.20 7.70
N ARG A 42 3.73 3.88 8.89
CA ARG A 42 4.47 3.99 10.16
C ARG A 42 5.70 3.10 10.17
N SER A 43 5.57 1.87 9.65
CA SER A 43 6.68 0.93 9.57
C SER A 43 7.80 1.40 8.63
N PHE A 44 7.43 1.93 7.46
CA PHE A 44 8.35 2.43 6.44
C PHE A 44 9.07 3.69 6.89
N SER A 45 8.34 4.62 7.50
CA SER A 45 8.90 5.88 8.00
C SER A 45 9.88 5.68 9.16
N SER A 46 9.60 4.71 10.04
CA SER A 46 10.46 4.39 11.18
C SER A 46 11.56 3.37 10.88
N GLN A 47 11.51 2.73 9.72
CA GLN A 47 12.34 1.57 9.37
C GLN A 47 12.25 0.42 10.38
N GLN A 48 11.14 0.34 11.12
CA GLN A 48 10.88 -0.67 12.12
C GLN A 48 9.51 -1.27 11.87
N PHE A 49 9.32 -2.55 12.19
CA PHE A 49 8.01 -3.15 12.08
C PHE A 49 7.07 -2.55 13.13
N VAL A 50 5.97 -1.95 12.67
CA VAL A 50 4.87 -1.45 13.49
C VAL A 50 3.63 -2.30 13.15
N PRO A 51 3.01 -2.98 14.11
CA PRO A 51 1.83 -3.78 13.84
C PRO A 51 0.60 -2.90 13.59
N SER A 52 -0.36 -3.48 12.87
CA SER A 52 -1.71 -2.94 12.73
C SER A 52 -2.50 -3.19 14.03
N GLU A 53 -2.97 -2.13 14.67
CA GLU A 53 -3.70 -2.19 15.93
C GLU A 53 -5.10 -1.63 15.75
N ASN A 54 -6.11 -2.52 15.75
CA ASN A 54 -7.53 -2.17 15.61
C ASN A 54 -7.86 -1.21 14.44
N PRO A 55 -7.48 -1.54 13.19
CA PRO A 55 -7.62 -0.65 12.05
C PRO A 55 -9.08 -0.29 11.76
N GLN A 56 -9.35 1.00 11.53
CA GLN A 56 -10.67 1.56 11.26
C GLN A 56 -10.76 2.08 9.83
N THR A 57 -11.19 1.22 8.90
CA THR A 57 -11.30 1.58 7.47
C THR A 57 -12.34 0.74 6.76
N ILE A 58 -13.03 1.29 5.76
CA ILE A 58 -13.92 0.57 4.84
C ILE A 58 -13.16 -0.40 3.93
N ALA A 59 -11.85 -0.22 3.75
CA ALA A 59 -10.99 -1.13 2.99
C ALA A 59 -10.65 -2.38 3.84
N ASP A 60 -11.62 -3.26 3.99
CA ASP A 60 -11.55 -4.49 4.80
C ASP A 60 -10.35 -5.38 4.48
N GLY A 61 -9.99 -5.51 3.19
CA GLY A 61 -8.84 -6.29 2.74
C GLY A 61 -7.47 -5.75 3.17
N LEU A 62 -7.39 -4.53 3.71
CA LEU A 62 -6.15 -3.87 4.14
C LEU A 62 -5.97 -3.84 5.67
N ARG A 63 -6.87 -4.46 6.44
CA ARG A 63 -6.87 -4.46 7.91
C ARG A 63 -5.84 -5.41 8.56
N THR A 64 -4.75 -5.73 7.88
CA THR A 64 -3.77 -6.74 8.31
C THR A 64 -2.39 -6.13 8.40
N SER A 65 -1.59 -6.54 9.39
CA SER A 65 -0.19 -6.12 9.48
C SER A 65 0.65 -6.65 8.32
N LEU A 66 1.73 -5.93 7.98
CA LEU A 66 2.78 -6.43 7.10
C LEU A 66 3.27 -7.83 7.52
N GLY A 67 3.49 -8.70 6.55
CA GLY A 67 4.06 -10.03 6.76
C GLY A 67 5.58 -10.00 6.96
N SER A 68 6.11 -11.02 7.62
CA SER A 68 7.57 -11.17 7.86
C SER A 68 8.40 -11.26 6.58
N LEU A 69 7.83 -11.79 5.50
CA LEU A 69 8.47 -11.87 4.19
C LEU A 69 8.32 -10.57 3.36
N THR A 70 7.23 -9.85 3.56
CA THR A 70 6.88 -8.68 2.74
C THR A 70 7.51 -7.41 3.27
N PHE A 71 7.61 -7.27 4.60
CA PHE A 71 8.29 -6.14 5.26
C PHE A 71 9.69 -5.84 4.68
N PRO A 72 10.65 -6.79 4.61
CA PRO A 72 11.97 -6.50 4.05
C PRO A 72 11.92 -6.15 2.56
N VAL A 73 11.01 -6.75 1.77
CA VAL A 73 10.86 -6.41 0.35
C VAL A 73 10.39 -4.96 0.20
N ILE A 74 9.39 -4.56 0.99
CA ILE A 74 8.84 -3.20 0.96
C ILE A 74 9.91 -2.18 1.35
N MET A 75 10.67 -2.42 2.43
CA MET A 75 11.74 -1.50 2.85
C MET A 75 12.83 -1.29 1.78
N ASN A 76 13.09 -2.30 0.94
CA ASN A 76 14.17 -2.24 -0.05
C ASN A 76 13.73 -1.78 -1.44
N PHE A 77 12.48 -2.03 -1.83
CA PHE A 77 12.06 -1.89 -3.23
C PHE A 77 10.88 -0.95 -3.47
N VAL A 78 10.18 -0.50 -2.43
CA VAL A 78 9.09 0.47 -2.55
C VAL A 78 9.65 1.88 -2.38
N ASP A 79 9.25 2.81 -3.25
CA ASP A 79 9.80 4.16 -3.27
C ASP A 79 9.11 5.10 -2.29
N GLU A 80 7.83 4.86 -2.01
CA GLU A 80 7.00 5.73 -1.16
C GLU A 80 5.76 4.98 -0.68
N ILE A 81 5.28 5.32 0.52
CA ILE A 81 3.97 4.90 1.02
C ILE A 81 3.17 6.16 1.31
N VAL A 82 1.95 6.22 0.79
CA VAL A 82 1.00 7.31 1.03
C VAL A 82 -0.23 6.80 1.75
N THR A 83 -0.82 7.65 2.60
CA THR A 83 -2.08 7.35 3.27
C THR A 83 -3.22 8.13 2.65
N VAL A 84 -4.41 7.54 2.60
CA VAL A 84 -5.62 8.16 2.02
C VAL A 84 -6.77 8.18 3.02
N SER A 85 -7.61 9.20 2.95
CA SER A 85 -8.81 9.30 3.79
C SER A 85 -9.92 8.37 3.29
N GLU A 86 -10.82 7.97 4.19
CA GLU A 86 -12.00 7.16 3.87
C GLU A 86 -12.88 7.80 2.79
N ASP A 87 -13.08 9.12 2.86
CA ASP A 87 -13.82 9.89 1.85
C ASP A 87 -13.17 9.78 0.47
N SER A 88 -11.83 9.83 0.40
CA SER A 88 -11.10 9.65 -0.87
C SER A 88 -11.28 8.25 -1.45
N ILE A 89 -11.38 7.21 -0.60
CA ILE A 89 -11.67 5.84 -1.04
C ILE A 89 -13.07 5.77 -1.66
N VAL A 90 -14.07 6.36 -1.00
CA VAL A 90 -15.46 6.41 -1.49
C VAL A 90 -15.55 7.16 -2.82
N GLU A 91 -14.89 8.32 -2.94
CA GLU A 91 -14.86 9.10 -4.18
C GLU A 91 -14.18 8.34 -5.32
N ALA A 92 -13.08 7.63 -5.05
CA ALA A 92 -12.43 6.78 -6.05
C ALA A 92 -13.32 5.62 -6.51
N MET A 93 -14.04 4.98 -5.58
CA MET A 93 -15.02 3.93 -5.89
C MET A 93 -16.16 4.48 -6.77
N ARG A 94 -16.69 5.66 -6.45
CA ARG A 94 -17.71 6.35 -7.25
C ARG A 94 -17.18 6.65 -8.65
N LEU A 95 -15.97 7.19 -8.78
CA LEU A 95 -15.37 7.53 -10.07
C LEU A 95 -15.25 6.28 -10.96
N ILE A 96 -14.75 5.17 -10.44
CA ILE A 96 -14.65 3.89 -11.16
C ILE A 96 -16.05 3.43 -11.60
N TRP A 97 -17.04 3.49 -10.71
CA TRP A 97 -18.40 3.11 -11.02
C TRP A 97 -19.02 3.96 -12.14
N GLU A 98 -18.78 5.27 -12.16
CA GLU A 98 -19.37 6.20 -13.12
C GLU A 98 -18.66 6.21 -14.49
N ARG A 99 -17.37 5.91 -14.54
CA ARG A 99 -16.54 6.11 -15.74
C ARG A 99 -16.05 4.84 -16.40
N MET A 100 -16.02 3.71 -15.67
CA MET A 100 -15.48 2.44 -16.15
C MET A 100 -16.54 1.34 -16.28
N LYS A 101 -17.82 1.70 -16.12
CA LYS A 101 -18.97 0.83 -16.39
C LYS A 101 -19.47 0.97 -17.83
#